data_AF-A0A0G4LKC7-F1
#
_entry.id   AF-A0A0G4LKC7-F1
#
_cell.length_a   1.000
_cell.length_b   1.000
_cell.length_c   1.000
_cell.angle_alpha   90.00
_cell.angle_beta   90.00
_cell.angle_gamma   90.00
#
_symmetry.space_group_name_H-M   'P 1'
#
loop_
_entity.id
_entity.type
_entity.pdbx_description
1 polymer ?
#
loop_
_entity_poly.entity_id
_entity_poly.type
_entity_poly.pdbx_seq_one_letter_code
_entity_poly.pdbx_strand_id
1 'polypeptide(L)'
;MAILSAKWLRIASSQRLRRSSQAVSVVDQKTYVFGGELVPREPIDNQIDTVDVENEKVNPTVKTIPAPAEAPIPRVGSPSTTINGSIWIFSGRGGLDMKPVEEQGALWRYEAGAAKWSSVKPADPAAPYPAGRSYHCVASDGKSKLFVHSGCPETGRLADLWVFDTEDRTWSELPLAPAPSRGGASIAYADGKLYRVNGFDGINEQGGSLDVFDIPSLSWSTITYNPDNMEGPEARSVGTLLPVMIHGNVHLVTMFGERDPSALGHAGAGKMLPDAWAWEIKEGKWQKLKTPAQASIASASTHLLMKLPQPAVIMKPAHSTPTALVIIDVQQAFKHPTYWGAYRSNPSFENNIAALLSAARAHNEAQAKIDKPQPVLIIHIHHHSTSTGSALHPSAKVPGTDILAIEPMQYVNPLSSEPVLVKNVNSGFIGTDLEARLRAFGAGQLIVTGLTTDHCVNTTVRMAANLQVLGDQGGPDGTGEGVHGIIVAGDATATHPRASFDAETVHAVTLASLDGEFAQVRNTKEVIASVFGSQ
;
A
#
# COMPACT_ATOMS: atom_id res chain seq x y z
N MET A 1 -9.96 16.44 -25.52
CA MET A 1 -9.63 15.06 -25.12
C MET A 1 -10.59 14.60 -24.04
N ALA A 2 -11.13 13.39 -24.17
CA ALA A 2 -11.90 12.78 -23.09
C ALA A 2 -10.98 12.52 -21.88
N ILE A 3 -11.51 12.60 -20.66
CA ILE A 3 -10.75 12.28 -19.46
C ILE A 3 -10.62 10.77 -19.34
N LEU A 4 -9.39 10.24 -19.34
CA LEU A 4 -9.16 8.83 -19.12
C LEU A 4 -9.29 8.48 -17.63
N SER A 5 -9.97 7.36 -17.37
CA SER A 5 -10.14 6.81 -16.02
C SER A 5 -9.84 5.32 -16.01
N ALA A 6 -9.40 4.80 -14.86
CA ALA A 6 -9.01 3.41 -14.70
C ALA A 6 -9.48 2.89 -13.34
N LYS A 7 -9.93 1.64 -13.24
CA LYS A 7 -10.31 1.00 -11.98
C LYS A 7 -9.31 -0.09 -11.64
N TRP A 8 -8.80 -0.07 -10.42
CA TRP A 8 -7.98 -1.17 -9.90
C TRP A 8 -8.87 -2.29 -9.37
N LEU A 9 -8.59 -3.51 -9.82
CA LEU A 9 -9.20 -4.73 -9.32
C LEU A 9 -8.11 -5.64 -8.76
N ARG A 10 -8.24 -6.02 -7.49
CA ARG A 10 -7.38 -7.08 -6.93
C ARG A 10 -7.90 -8.42 -7.44
N ILE A 11 -7.18 -9.00 -8.40
CA ILE A 11 -7.58 -10.27 -9.02
C ILE A 11 -7.35 -11.44 -8.06
N ALA A 12 -6.16 -11.57 -7.47
CA ALA A 12 -5.82 -12.67 -6.56
C ALA A 12 -4.99 -12.17 -5.37
N SER A 13 -5.02 -12.94 -4.27
CA SER A 13 -4.13 -12.75 -3.12
C SER A 13 -3.75 -14.10 -2.54
N SER A 14 -2.45 -14.36 -2.43
CA SER A 14 -1.89 -15.56 -1.82
C SER A 14 -0.55 -15.20 -1.19
N GLN A 15 -0.18 -15.88 -0.10
CA GLN A 15 1.16 -15.77 0.46
C GLN A 15 2.24 -16.08 -0.59
N ARG A 16 1.94 -16.99 -1.53
CA ARG A 16 2.89 -17.38 -2.57
C ARG A 16 3.19 -16.26 -3.56
N LEU A 17 2.25 -15.34 -3.78
CA LEU A 17 2.45 -14.20 -4.67
C LEU A 17 3.15 -13.00 -4.00
N ARG A 18 3.45 -13.07 -2.70
CA ARG A 18 4.14 -11.99 -1.97
C ARG A 18 5.63 -11.98 -2.36
N ARG A 19 5.99 -11.12 -3.31
CA ARG A 19 7.37 -10.93 -3.77
C ARG A 19 7.53 -9.64 -4.57
N SER A 20 8.78 -9.20 -4.73
CA SER A 20 9.22 -8.14 -5.64
C SER A 20 10.23 -8.69 -6.64
N SER A 21 10.60 -7.89 -7.64
CA SER A 21 11.64 -8.23 -8.63
C SER A 21 11.36 -9.51 -9.45
N GLN A 22 10.11 -9.97 -9.48
CA GLN A 22 9.66 -11.14 -10.22
C GLN A 22 9.37 -10.84 -11.70
N ALA A 23 9.36 -11.89 -12.51
CA ALA A 23 8.82 -11.85 -13.87
C ALA A 23 7.31 -12.10 -13.84
N VAL A 24 6.54 -11.36 -14.65
CA VAL A 24 5.10 -11.56 -14.83
C VAL A 24 4.77 -11.52 -16.32
N SER A 25 4.06 -12.53 -16.81
CA SER A 25 3.57 -12.60 -18.19
C SER A 25 2.15 -13.15 -18.24
N VAL A 26 1.40 -12.77 -19.26
CA VAL A 26 0.06 -13.32 -19.52
C VAL A 26 0.10 -14.07 -20.85
N VAL A 27 -0.31 -15.35 -20.82
CA VAL A 27 -0.48 -16.19 -22.00
C VAL A 27 -1.85 -16.86 -21.89
N ASP A 28 -2.66 -16.77 -22.95
CA ASP A 28 -3.98 -17.39 -23.04
C ASP A 28 -4.87 -17.15 -21.81
N GLN A 29 -4.99 -15.88 -21.39
CA GLN A 29 -5.77 -15.45 -20.21
C GLN A 29 -5.33 -16.07 -18.88
N LYS A 30 -4.07 -16.50 -18.79
CA LYS A 30 -3.46 -16.98 -17.56
C LYS A 30 -2.19 -16.19 -17.27
N THR A 31 -2.08 -15.70 -16.05
CA THR A 31 -0.88 -15.02 -15.55
C THR A 31 0.09 -16.06 -15.04
N TYR A 32 1.37 -15.88 -15.38
CA TYR A 32 2.50 -16.68 -14.93
C TYR A 32 3.49 -15.78 -14.21
N VAL A 33 3.88 -16.18 -12.99
CA VAL A 33 4.79 -15.44 -12.12
C VAL A 33 6.00 -16.33 -11.83
N PHE A 34 7.21 -15.82 -12.09
CA PHE A 34 8.45 -16.57 -11.93
C PHE A 34 9.52 -15.74 -11.20
N GLY A 35 10.30 -16.41 -10.35
CA GLY A 35 11.41 -15.80 -9.62
C GLY A 35 10.94 -14.75 -8.60
N GLY A 36 11.80 -13.75 -8.37
CA GLY A 36 11.56 -12.67 -7.41
C GLY A 36 12.07 -12.99 -6.00
N GLU A 37 11.97 -11.99 -5.13
CA GLU A 37 12.46 -12.01 -3.75
C GLU A 37 11.36 -11.61 -2.77
N LEU A 38 11.41 -12.16 -1.56
CA LEU A 38 10.61 -11.70 -0.42
C LEU A 38 11.53 -11.10 0.65
N VAL A 39 12.62 -11.79 0.95
CA VAL A 39 13.73 -11.27 1.74
C VAL A 39 14.72 -10.60 0.77
N PRO A 40 15.19 -9.38 1.06
CA PRO A 40 16.09 -8.66 0.16
C PRO A 40 17.31 -9.49 -0.23
N ARG A 41 17.56 -9.61 -1.54
CA ARG A 41 18.66 -10.35 -2.15
C ARG A 41 18.62 -11.86 -1.92
N GLU A 42 17.43 -12.41 -1.66
CA GLU A 42 17.22 -13.85 -1.56
C GLU A 42 16.15 -14.28 -2.58
N PRO A 43 16.55 -14.83 -3.74
CA PRO A 43 15.62 -15.36 -4.72
C PRO A 43 14.78 -16.49 -4.09
N ILE A 44 13.47 -16.46 -4.29
CA ILE A 44 12.55 -17.39 -3.60
C ILE A 44 12.75 -18.83 -4.06
N ASP A 45 12.50 -19.09 -5.35
CA ASP A 45 12.63 -20.40 -5.98
C ASP A 45 12.59 -20.23 -7.51
N ASN A 46 12.57 -21.37 -8.22
CA ASN A 46 12.43 -21.46 -9.67
C ASN A 46 11.09 -22.06 -10.10
N GLN A 47 10.09 -22.03 -9.23
CA GLN A 47 8.73 -22.48 -9.54
C GLN A 47 7.96 -21.39 -10.30
N ILE A 48 6.87 -21.80 -10.94
CA ILE A 48 5.96 -20.86 -11.62
C ILE A 48 4.63 -20.84 -10.89
N ASP A 49 4.22 -19.69 -10.41
CA ASP A 49 2.88 -19.48 -9.88
C ASP A 49 1.95 -19.00 -10.99
N THR A 50 0.74 -19.56 -11.05
CA THR A 50 -0.25 -19.25 -12.09
C THR A 50 -1.57 -18.79 -11.50
N VAL A 51 -2.20 -17.84 -12.18
CA VAL A 51 -3.48 -17.23 -11.82
C VAL A 51 -4.32 -17.11 -13.08
N ASP A 52 -5.49 -17.75 -13.13
CA ASP A 52 -6.42 -17.58 -14.24
C ASP A 52 -7.05 -16.18 -14.18
N VAL A 53 -6.96 -15.42 -15.26
CA VAL A 53 -7.54 -14.06 -15.37
C VAL A 53 -8.73 -14.00 -16.34
N GLU A 54 -9.14 -15.16 -16.86
CA GLU A 54 -10.33 -15.31 -17.70
C GLU A 54 -11.61 -14.83 -16.99
N ASN A 55 -12.43 -14.06 -17.72
CA ASN A 55 -13.73 -13.53 -17.28
C ASN A 55 -13.68 -12.66 -16.00
N GLU A 56 -12.56 -12.01 -15.71
CA GLU A 56 -12.40 -11.13 -14.54
C GLU A 56 -12.77 -11.80 -13.21
N LYS A 57 -12.59 -13.13 -13.12
CA LYS A 57 -12.88 -13.87 -11.88
C LYS A 57 -12.12 -13.25 -10.72
N VAL A 58 -12.84 -12.95 -9.63
CA VAL A 58 -12.26 -12.38 -8.42
C VAL A 58 -11.87 -13.52 -7.47
N ASN A 59 -10.62 -13.50 -7.00
CA ASN A 59 -9.98 -14.53 -6.17
C ASN A 59 -9.89 -15.94 -6.81
N PRO A 60 -9.40 -16.08 -8.05
CA PRO A 60 -9.12 -17.39 -8.62
C PRO A 60 -8.02 -18.09 -7.82
N THR A 61 -8.06 -19.41 -7.80
CA THR A 61 -7.06 -20.22 -7.09
C THR A 61 -5.68 -20.02 -7.72
N VAL A 62 -4.69 -19.68 -6.89
CA VAL A 62 -3.28 -19.65 -7.29
C VAL A 62 -2.76 -21.08 -7.35
N LYS A 63 -2.17 -21.48 -8.48
CA LYS A 63 -1.58 -22.82 -8.65
C LYS A 63 -0.08 -22.69 -8.87
N THR A 64 0.71 -23.50 -8.18
CA THR A 64 2.17 -23.55 -8.36
C THR A 64 2.54 -24.74 -9.22
N ILE A 65 3.32 -24.49 -10.27
CA ILE A 65 3.91 -25.49 -11.15
C ILE A 65 5.34 -25.74 -10.66
N PRO A 66 5.67 -26.98 -10.23
CA PRO A 66 7.02 -27.32 -9.80
C PRO A 66 8.05 -27.10 -10.91
N ALA A 67 9.27 -26.77 -10.50
CA ALA A 67 10.37 -26.58 -11.43
C ALA A 67 10.90 -27.94 -11.93
N PRO A 68 10.93 -28.20 -13.26
CA PRO A 68 11.66 -29.34 -13.79
C PRO A 68 13.18 -29.12 -13.70
N ALA A 69 13.97 -30.16 -13.95
CA ALA A 69 15.45 -30.09 -13.86
C ALA A 69 16.05 -29.10 -14.86
N GLU A 70 15.36 -28.87 -15.98
CA GLU A 70 15.74 -27.94 -17.05
C GLU A 70 15.36 -26.48 -16.75
N ALA A 71 14.72 -26.21 -15.60
CA ALA A 71 14.34 -24.86 -15.23
C ALA A 71 15.56 -23.98 -14.95
N PRO A 72 15.50 -22.68 -15.27
CA PRO A 72 16.49 -21.72 -14.80
C PRO A 72 16.63 -21.75 -13.28
N ILE A 73 17.82 -21.43 -12.77
CA ILE A 73 18.04 -21.23 -11.33
C ILE A 73 17.14 -20.09 -10.78
N PRO A 74 16.83 -20.10 -9.46
CA PRO A 74 16.16 -18.99 -8.80
C PRO A 74 16.87 -17.66 -9.06
N ARG A 75 16.11 -16.63 -9.42
CA ARG A 75 16.64 -15.33 -9.86
C ARG A 75 15.67 -14.18 -9.62
N VAL A 76 16.23 -12.97 -9.59
CA VAL A 76 15.49 -11.70 -9.41
C VAL A 76 15.92 -10.66 -10.43
N GLY A 77 15.08 -9.64 -10.63
CA GLY A 77 15.37 -8.54 -11.55
C GLY A 77 15.51 -9.03 -13.00
N SER A 78 14.72 -10.04 -13.35
CA SER A 78 14.76 -10.75 -14.62
C SER A 78 13.37 -10.64 -15.27
N PRO A 79 13.08 -9.50 -15.93
CA PRO A 79 11.76 -9.28 -16.52
C PRO A 79 11.48 -10.29 -17.64
N SER A 80 10.20 -10.44 -17.98
CA SER A 80 9.74 -11.34 -19.03
C SER A 80 9.00 -10.61 -20.15
N THR A 81 9.02 -11.18 -21.35
CA THR A 81 8.10 -10.84 -22.45
C THR A 81 7.52 -12.11 -23.07
N THR A 82 6.56 -11.98 -23.98
CA THR A 82 5.88 -13.11 -24.62
C THR A 82 5.99 -13.05 -26.13
N ILE A 83 6.38 -14.16 -26.75
CA ILE A 83 6.40 -14.33 -28.21
C ILE A 83 5.74 -15.68 -28.53
N ASN A 84 4.73 -15.69 -29.40
CA ASN A 84 4.01 -16.89 -29.85
C ASN A 84 3.60 -17.84 -28.70
N GLY A 85 2.96 -17.30 -27.65
CA GLY A 85 2.49 -18.07 -26.49
C GLY A 85 3.60 -18.60 -25.56
N SER A 86 4.85 -18.25 -25.81
CA SER A 86 5.99 -18.60 -24.95
C SER A 86 6.45 -17.40 -24.14
N ILE A 87 6.86 -17.64 -22.91
CA ILE A 87 7.42 -16.64 -22.01
C ILE A 87 8.94 -16.68 -22.15
N TRP A 88 9.55 -15.52 -22.30
CA TRP A 88 10.99 -15.36 -22.50
C TRP A 88 11.59 -14.52 -21.39
N ILE A 89 12.71 -14.97 -20.86
CA ILE A 89 13.44 -14.32 -19.76
C ILE A 89 14.93 -14.30 -20.11
N PHE A 90 15.59 -13.17 -19.83
CA PHE A 90 17.03 -13.02 -19.97
C PHE A 90 17.68 -12.80 -18.61
N SER A 91 18.79 -13.49 -18.35
CA SER A 91 19.70 -13.24 -17.22
C SER A 91 18.98 -13.02 -15.88
N GLY A 92 19.18 -11.89 -15.19
CA GLY A 92 18.77 -11.64 -13.81
C GLY A 92 19.96 -11.70 -12.87
N ARG A 93 19.71 -11.80 -11.57
CA ARG A 93 20.75 -12.12 -10.57
C ARG A 93 20.28 -13.22 -9.63
N GLY A 94 21.21 -14.03 -9.14
CA GLY A 94 20.92 -15.16 -8.27
C GLY A 94 22.18 -15.86 -7.79
N GLY A 95 22.03 -17.06 -7.23
CA GLY A 95 23.12 -17.81 -6.62
C GLY A 95 23.59 -17.20 -5.30
N LEU A 96 24.58 -17.83 -4.66
CA LEU A 96 25.09 -17.44 -3.35
C LEU A 96 25.67 -16.02 -3.34
N ASP A 97 26.34 -15.62 -4.42
CA ASP A 97 27.00 -14.32 -4.53
C ASP A 97 26.06 -13.19 -5.01
N MET A 98 24.82 -13.52 -5.38
CA MET A 98 23.83 -12.57 -5.92
C MET A 98 24.34 -11.70 -7.08
N LYS A 99 25.21 -12.29 -7.91
CA LYS A 99 25.76 -11.68 -9.11
C LYS A 99 24.78 -11.79 -10.28
N PRO A 100 24.92 -10.92 -11.31
CA PRO A 100 24.24 -11.13 -12.57
C PRO A 100 24.50 -12.55 -13.09
N VAL A 101 23.44 -13.23 -13.54
CA VAL A 101 23.55 -14.57 -14.09
C VAL A 101 24.04 -14.44 -15.53
N GLU A 102 25.32 -14.77 -15.75
CA GLU A 102 25.93 -14.81 -17.07
C GLU A 102 25.67 -16.17 -17.72
N GLU A 103 25.01 -16.15 -18.89
CA GLU A 103 24.53 -17.34 -19.60
C GLU A 103 24.93 -17.32 -21.08
N GLN A 104 25.99 -16.57 -21.42
CA GLN A 104 26.59 -16.46 -22.76
C GLN A 104 25.55 -16.06 -23.82
N GLY A 105 24.74 -15.06 -23.49
CA GLY A 105 23.67 -14.57 -24.36
C GLY A 105 22.46 -15.49 -24.48
N ALA A 106 22.38 -16.60 -23.73
CA ALA A 106 21.21 -17.47 -23.77
C ALA A 106 19.97 -16.80 -23.15
N LEU A 107 18.81 -17.13 -23.71
CA LEU A 107 17.51 -16.78 -23.12
C LEU A 107 16.81 -18.05 -22.63
N TRP A 108 15.99 -17.91 -21.58
CA TRP A 108 15.11 -18.96 -21.13
C TRP A 108 13.74 -18.81 -21.76
N ARG A 109 13.26 -19.89 -22.37
CA ARG A 109 11.92 -20.00 -22.95
C ARG A 109 11.08 -20.96 -22.13
N TYR A 110 9.93 -20.51 -21.66
CA TYR A 110 8.89 -21.35 -21.09
C TYR A 110 7.70 -21.46 -22.04
N GLU A 111 7.40 -22.67 -22.47
CA GLU A 111 6.25 -22.99 -23.31
C GLU A 111 5.04 -23.30 -22.41
N ALA A 112 4.13 -22.33 -22.28
CA ALA A 112 3.00 -22.40 -21.35
C ALA A 112 2.11 -23.63 -21.57
N GLY A 113 1.76 -23.93 -22.84
CA GLY A 113 0.92 -25.08 -23.19
C GLY A 113 1.57 -26.45 -22.94
N ALA A 114 2.92 -26.52 -22.96
CA ALA A 114 3.68 -27.74 -22.73
C ALA A 114 4.26 -27.83 -21.30
N ALA A 115 4.12 -26.77 -20.51
CA ALA A 115 4.76 -26.60 -19.21
C ALA A 115 6.28 -26.90 -19.22
N LYS A 116 6.98 -26.46 -20.27
CA LYS A 116 8.37 -26.85 -20.55
C LYS A 116 9.33 -25.67 -20.59
N TRP A 117 10.45 -25.79 -19.87
CA TRP A 117 11.58 -24.88 -19.98
C TRP A 117 12.59 -25.32 -21.04
N SER A 118 13.24 -24.36 -21.69
CA SER A 118 14.39 -24.58 -22.55
C SER A 118 15.35 -23.39 -22.51
N SER A 119 16.65 -23.68 -22.57
CA SER A 119 17.70 -22.68 -22.77
C SER A 119 17.95 -22.50 -24.26
N VAL A 120 17.65 -21.31 -24.78
CA VAL A 120 17.82 -20.94 -26.19
C VAL A 120 19.12 -20.16 -26.32
N LYS A 121 20.14 -20.84 -26.85
CA LYS A 121 21.47 -20.27 -27.05
C LYS A 121 21.57 -19.54 -28.39
N PRO A 122 22.44 -18.53 -28.52
CA PRO A 122 22.80 -17.95 -29.81
C PRO A 122 23.26 -19.04 -30.79
N ALA A 123 22.93 -18.91 -32.07
CA ALA A 123 23.34 -19.85 -33.10
C ALA A 123 24.86 -19.89 -33.28
N ASP A 124 25.50 -18.73 -33.17
CA ASP A 124 26.97 -18.58 -33.15
C ASP A 124 27.42 -18.14 -31.74
N PRO A 125 28.06 -19.03 -30.95
CA PRO A 125 28.58 -18.69 -29.63
C PRO A 125 29.71 -17.65 -29.63
N ALA A 126 30.35 -17.39 -30.78
CA ALA A 126 31.40 -16.39 -30.92
C ALA A 126 30.86 -15.00 -31.29
N ALA A 127 29.60 -14.90 -31.72
CA ALA A 127 28.98 -13.63 -32.03
C ALA A 127 28.77 -12.77 -30.77
N PRO A 128 28.85 -11.43 -30.86
CA PRO A 128 28.57 -10.55 -29.73
C PRO A 128 27.17 -10.75 -29.17
N TYR A 129 27.06 -10.70 -27.84
CA TYR A 129 25.80 -10.84 -27.11
C TYR A 129 25.76 -9.89 -25.91
N PRO A 130 24.58 -9.53 -25.39
CA PRO A 130 24.46 -8.69 -24.19
C PRO A 130 25.08 -9.39 -22.97
N ALA A 131 25.84 -8.63 -22.18
CA ALA A 131 26.34 -9.11 -20.88
C ALA A 131 25.19 -9.47 -19.91
N GLY A 132 25.44 -10.44 -19.03
CA GLY A 132 24.58 -10.77 -17.90
C GLY A 132 24.27 -9.55 -17.03
N ARG A 133 22.99 -9.36 -16.70
CA ARG A 133 22.48 -8.15 -16.04
C ARG A 133 21.16 -8.39 -15.33
N SER A 134 20.82 -7.48 -14.42
CA SER A 134 19.58 -7.51 -13.64
C SER A 134 18.94 -6.13 -13.61
N TYR A 135 17.64 -6.05 -13.31
CA TYR A 135 16.87 -4.81 -13.34
C TYR A 135 16.97 -4.08 -14.69
N HIS A 136 17.18 -4.86 -15.76
CA HIS A 136 17.02 -4.42 -17.15
C HIS A 136 15.53 -4.45 -17.50
N CYS A 137 15.19 -4.08 -18.73
CA CYS A 137 13.83 -4.16 -19.24
C CYS A 137 13.79 -4.90 -20.58
N VAL A 138 12.65 -5.53 -20.87
CA VAL A 138 12.43 -6.29 -22.11
C VAL A 138 11.11 -5.91 -22.75
N ALA A 139 11.07 -6.00 -24.08
CA ALA A 139 9.87 -5.90 -24.89
C ALA A 139 9.99 -6.87 -26.08
N SER A 140 8.89 -7.11 -26.79
CA SER A 140 8.91 -7.88 -28.03
C SER A 140 7.92 -7.33 -29.04
N ASP A 141 8.13 -7.67 -30.30
CA ASP A 141 7.15 -7.41 -31.37
C ASP A 141 6.00 -8.44 -31.40
N GLY A 142 6.03 -9.41 -30.47
CA GLY A 142 5.10 -10.52 -30.38
C GLY A 142 5.28 -11.60 -31.46
N LYS A 143 6.24 -11.45 -32.38
CA LYS A 143 6.44 -12.33 -33.54
C LYS A 143 7.74 -13.11 -33.46
N SER A 144 8.88 -12.42 -33.51
CA SER A 144 10.20 -13.06 -33.49
C SER A 144 11.29 -12.24 -32.81
N LYS A 145 11.09 -10.92 -32.62
CA LYS A 145 12.10 -10.02 -32.08
C LYS A 145 11.87 -9.76 -30.59
N LEU A 146 12.90 -10.00 -29.79
CA LEU A 146 12.96 -9.67 -28.37
C LEU A 146 14.02 -8.59 -28.14
N PHE A 147 13.68 -7.56 -27.39
CA PHE A 147 14.57 -6.45 -27.07
C PHE A 147 15.00 -6.51 -25.60
N VAL A 148 16.29 -6.33 -25.35
CA VAL A 148 16.88 -6.18 -24.01
C VAL A 148 17.52 -4.81 -23.91
N HIS A 149 17.16 -4.04 -22.89
CA HIS A 149 17.68 -2.69 -22.70
C HIS A 149 18.07 -2.44 -21.24
N SER A 150 19.12 -1.63 -21.04
CA SER A 150 19.45 -1.03 -19.74
C SER A 150 19.82 -2.12 -18.70
N GLY A 151 19.80 -1.77 -17.41
CA GLY A 151 20.05 -2.67 -16.29
C GLY A 151 21.44 -2.56 -15.69
N CYS A 152 21.62 -3.37 -14.64
CA CYS A 152 22.81 -3.41 -13.81
C CYS A 152 23.59 -4.72 -14.11
N PRO A 153 24.71 -4.64 -14.84
CA PRO A 153 25.68 -5.74 -14.93
C PRO A 153 26.48 -5.80 -13.61
N GLU A 154 27.67 -6.41 -13.62
CA GLU A 154 28.48 -6.53 -12.40
C GLU A 154 28.88 -5.15 -11.84
N THR A 155 29.16 -4.18 -12.71
CA THR A 155 29.50 -2.80 -12.30
C THR A 155 28.75 -1.76 -13.13
N GLY A 156 28.28 -0.71 -12.45
CA GLY A 156 27.59 0.40 -13.11
C GLY A 156 26.22 0.02 -13.68
N ARG A 157 25.85 0.72 -14.75
CA ARG A 157 24.56 0.61 -15.45
C ARG A 157 24.78 0.76 -16.95
N LEU A 158 23.84 0.25 -17.73
CA LEU A 158 23.96 0.22 -19.18
C LEU A 158 22.96 1.15 -19.87
N ALA A 159 23.33 1.61 -21.06
CA ALA A 159 22.49 2.35 -22.00
C ALA A 159 22.31 1.60 -23.34
N ASP A 160 22.88 0.40 -23.43
CA ASP A 160 22.83 -0.44 -24.62
C ASP A 160 21.42 -0.95 -24.89
N LEU A 161 21.14 -1.22 -26.16
CA LEU A 161 19.91 -1.83 -26.62
C LEU A 161 20.31 -3.00 -27.51
N TRP A 162 19.77 -4.18 -27.21
CA TRP A 162 20.03 -5.40 -27.98
C TRP A 162 18.72 -5.95 -28.50
N VAL A 163 18.75 -6.53 -29.70
CA VAL A 163 17.65 -7.32 -30.26
C VAL A 163 18.10 -8.75 -30.49
N PHE A 164 17.29 -9.70 -30.06
CA PHE A 164 17.42 -11.12 -30.38
C PHE A 164 16.36 -11.52 -31.38
N ASP A 165 16.77 -12.12 -32.49
CA ASP A 165 15.87 -12.83 -33.38
C ASP A 165 15.71 -14.28 -32.92
N THR A 166 14.48 -14.68 -32.60
CA THR A 166 14.18 -16.04 -32.10
C THR A 166 14.17 -17.11 -33.19
N GLU A 167 14.04 -16.76 -34.46
CA GLU A 167 14.09 -17.68 -35.60
C GLU A 167 15.54 -18.03 -35.93
N ASP A 168 16.38 -16.99 -36.10
CA ASP A 168 17.80 -17.16 -36.44
C ASP A 168 18.68 -17.43 -35.21
N ARG A 169 18.16 -17.15 -34.01
CA ARG A 169 18.88 -17.16 -32.73
C ARG A 169 20.12 -16.27 -32.75
N THR A 170 19.97 -15.04 -33.23
CA THR A 170 21.06 -14.07 -33.38
C THR A 170 20.80 -12.83 -32.55
N TRP A 171 21.86 -12.32 -31.91
CA TRP A 171 21.85 -11.03 -31.26
C TRP A 171 22.37 -9.95 -32.22
N SER A 172 21.84 -8.74 -32.07
CA SER A 172 22.38 -7.54 -32.70
C SER A 172 22.33 -6.39 -31.71
N GLU A 173 23.47 -5.72 -31.54
CA GLU A 173 23.52 -4.47 -30.78
C GLU A 173 22.93 -3.34 -31.62
N LEU A 174 22.04 -2.58 -31.02
CA LEU A 174 21.40 -1.42 -31.61
C LEU A 174 22.03 -0.13 -31.06
N PRO A 175 21.84 1.02 -31.71
CA PRO A 175 22.40 2.28 -31.26
C PRO A 175 22.09 2.58 -29.79
N LEU A 176 23.10 3.10 -29.09
CA LEU A 176 23.00 3.45 -27.67
C LEU A 176 21.84 4.43 -27.44
N ALA A 177 21.10 4.17 -26.37
CA ALA A 177 20.02 5.04 -25.97
C ALA A 177 20.56 6.36 -25.37
N PRO A 178 19.77 7.45 -25.38
CA PRO A 178 20.15 8.71 -24.77
C PRO A 178 20.57 8.53 -23.30
N ALA A 179 21.59 9.25 -22.88
CA ALA A 179 22.11 9.23 -21.52
C ALA A 179 21.05 9.68 -20.47
N PRO A 180 21.24 9.36 -19.17
CA PRO A 180 22.25 8.46 -18.63
C PRO A 180 21.91 6.98 -18.79
N SER A 181 22.94 6.14 -18.65
CA SER A 181 22.78 4.71 -18.36
C SER A 181 21.98 4.52 -17.07
N ARG A 182 21.07 3.55 -17.06
CA ARG A 182 20.11 3.39 -15.98
C ARG A 182 19.79 1.92 -15.71
N GLY A 183 19.22 1.64 -14.55
CA GLY A 183 18.52 0.38 -14.24
C GLY A 183 17.08 0.68 -13.83
N GLY A 184 16.19 -0.31 -13.85
CA GLY A 184 14.79 -0.11 -13.48
C GLY A 184 14.01 0.82 -14.43
N ALA A 185 14.51 1.04 -15.66
CA ALA A 185 13.73 1.66 -16.71
C ALA A 185 12.65 0.70 -17.23
N SER A 186 11.72 1.22 -18.04
CA SER A 186 10.71 0.41 -18.72
C SER A 186 10.75 0.67 -20.22
N ILE A 187 10.56 -0.39 -21.01
CA ILE A 187 10.38 -0.30 -22.46
C ILE A 187 9.07 -0.93 -22.91
N ALA A 188 8.47 -0.38 -23.96
CA ALA A 188 7.29 -0.94 -24.62
C ALA A 188 7.46 -0.89 -26.14
N TYR A 189 7.03 -1.95 -26.83
CA TYR A 189 6.96 -1.99 -28.28
C TYR A 189 5.57 -1.57 -28.76
N ALA A 190 5.50 -0.68 -29.74
CA ALA A 190 4.27 -0.40 -30.49
C ALA A 190 4.62 0.10 -31.89
N ASP A 191 3.94 -0.41 -32.91
CA ASP A 191 3.99 0.05 -34.31
C ASP A 191 5.41 0.27 -34.86
N GLY A 192 6.30 -0.71 -34.64
CA GLY A 192 7.68 -0.67 -35.16
C GLY A 192 8.62 0.28 -34.39
N LYS A 193 8.22 0.74 -33.20
CA LYS A 193 9.02 1.60 -32.33
C LYS A 193 9.14 0.99 -30.93
N LEU A 194 10.24 1.32 -30.25
CA LEU A 194 10.39 1.10 -28.82
C LEU A 194 10.30 2.43 -28.10
N TYR A 195 9.58 2.43 -26.99
CA TYR A 195 9.41 3.58 -26.12
C TYR A 195 10.08 3.28 -24.80
N ARG A 196 11.03 4.13 -24.38
CA ARG A 196 11.73 4.05 -23.09
C ARG A 196 11.30 5.20 -22.21
N VAL A 197 11.00 4.89 -20.95
CA VAL A 197 10.76 5.89 -19.90
C VAL A 197 11.57 5.57 -18.66
N ASN A 198 11.84 6.62 -17.87
CA ASN A 198 12.17 6.50 -16.45
C ASN A 198 13.47 5.72 -16.18
N GLY A 199 13.67 5.25 -14.94
CA GLY A 199 14.81 4.46 -14.48
C GLY A 199 15.67 5.20 -13.45
N PHE A 200 16.68 4.54 -12.90
CA PHE A 200 17.59 5.07 -11.89
C PHE A 200 19.03 5.00 -12.39
N ASP A 201 19.75 6.11 -12.39
CA ASP A 201 21.13 6.21 -12.90
C ASP A 201 22.21 5.84 -11.86
N GLY A 202 21.80 5.65 -10.60
CA GLY A 202 22.68 5.41 -9.46
C GLY A 202 22.73 6.52 -8.45
N ILE A 203 22.21 7.69 -8.81
CA ILE A 203 22.16 8.88 -7.99
C ILE A 203 20.73 9.42 -7.99
N ASN A 204 20.13 9.58 -9.16
CA ASN A 204 18.84 10.21 -9.35
C ASN A 204 17.86 9.30 -10.07
N GLU A 205 16.60 9.42 -9.67
CA GLU A 205 15.47 8.96 -10.47
C GLU A 205 15.38 9.76 -11.76
N GLN A 206 15.13 9.08 -12.87
CA GLN A 206 15.05 9.65 -14.20
C GLN A 206 13.59 9.89 -14.58
N GLY A 207 13.32 10.96 -15.31
CA GLY A 207 12.00 11.35 -15.79
C GLY A 207 12.06 12.53 -16.75
N GLY A 208 10.90 13.05 -17.15
CA GLY A 208 10.79 14.21 -18.04
C GLY A 208 11.16 13.94 -19.50
N SER A 209 11.36 12.68 -19.87
CA SER A 209 11.70 12.24 -21.22
C SER A 209 10.98 10.94 -21.59
N LEU A 210 10.46 10.90 -22.82
CA LEU A 210 10.03 9.71 -23.52
C LEU A 210 10.96 9.51 -24.71
N ASP A 211 11.85 8.52 -24.63
CA ASP A 211 12.75 8.21 -25.73
C ASP A 211 12.11 7.19 -26.65
N VAL A 212 12.19 7.45 -27.95
CA VAL A 212 11.57 6.66 -29.00
C VAL A 212 12.67 6.16 -29.93
N PHE A 213 12.88 4.86 -29.94
CA PHE A 213 13.73 4.20 -30.92
C PHE A 213 12.88 3.76 -32.11
N ASP A 214 13.15 4.34 -33.27
CA ASP A 214 12.58 3.89 -34.53
C ASP A 214 13.38 2.70 -35.06
N ILE A 215 12.75 1.53 -35.15
CA ILE A 215 13.42 0.30 -35.58
C ILE A 215 13.80 0.37 -37.07
N PRO A 216 12.92 0.82 -38.00
CA PRO A 216 13.29 0.93 -39.41
C PRO A 216 14.51 1.84 -39.68
N SER A 217 14.60 3.00 -39.03
CA SER A 217 15.69 3.95 -39.24
C SER A 217 16.86 3.78 -38.27
N LEU A 218 16.76 2.86 -37.30
CA LEU A 218 17.76 2.61 -36.27
C LEU A 218 18.19 3.91 -35.56
N SER A 219 17.23 4.73 -35.13
CA SER A 219 17.53 6.03 -34.54
C SER A 219 16.66 6.35 -33.34
N TRP A 220 17.28 6.98 -32.34
CA TRP A 220 16.59 7.53 -31.18
C TRP A 220 16.11 8.95 -31.44
N SER A 221 14.95 9.28 -30.88
CA SER A 221 14.45 10.64 -30.70
C SER A 221 13.92 10.78 -29.27
N THR A 222 13.99 11.97 -28.69
CA THR A 222 13.52 12.22 -27.32
C THR A 222 12.44 13.28 -27.33
N ILE A 223 11.33 12.97 -26.65
CA ILE A 223 10.25 13.90 -26.38
C ILE A 223 10.32 14.30 -24.92
N THR A 224 10.49 15.59 -24.63
CA THR A 224 10.63 16.10 -23.27
C THR A 224 9.32 16.64 -22.72
N TYR A 225 9.14 16.53 -21.40
CA TYR A 225 7.98 17.07 -20.68
C TYR A 225 8.39 17.46 -19.26
N ASN A 226 7.60 18.31 -18.58
CA ASN A 226 7.84 18.64 -17.17
C ASN A 226 7.40 17.47 -16.27
N PRO A 227 8.30 16.86 -15.48
CA PRO A 227 7.96 15.73 -14.61
C PRO A 227 7.38 16.21 -13.27
N ASP A 228 6.29 16.98 -13.32
CA ASP A 228 5.73 17.73 -12.19
C ASP A 228 4.40 17.16 -11.66
N ASN A 229 4.03 15.96 -12.12
CA ASN A 229 2.75 15.31 -11.80
C ASN A 229 1.49 16.03 -12.33
N MET A 230 1.67 16.99 -13.25
CA MET A 230 0.61 17.75 -13.91
C MET A 230 0.70 17.61 -15.43
N GLU A 231 1.85 17.92 -16.02
CA GLU A 231 2.11 17.77 -17.46
C GLU A 231 2.51 16.35 -17.82
N GLY A 232 3.20 15.66 -16.91
CA GLY A 232 3.60 14.27 -17.09
C GLY A 232 4.05 13.60 -15.79
N PRO A 233 4.39 12.30 -15.87
CA PRO A 233 4.79 11.54 -14.70
C PRO A 233 6.08 12.06 -14.08
N GLU A 234 6.09 12.19 -12.75
CA GLU A 234 7.30 12.45 -11.96
C GLU A 234 8.42 11.44 -12.27
N ALA A 235 9.67 11.86 -12.08
CA ALA A 235 10.84 11.00 -12.20
C ALA A 235 10.73 9.79 -11.26
N ARG A 236 11.04 8.60 -11.80
CA ARG A 236 10.88 7.34 -11.08
C ARG A 236 11.69 6.19 -11.69
N SER A 237 11.76 5.06 -10.99
CA SER A 237 12.27 3.79 -11.49
C SER A 237 11.34 2.65 -11.12
N VAL A 238 11.67 1.43 -11.55
CA VAL A 238 10.99 0.17 -11.20
C VAL A 238 9.46 0.23 -11.41
N GLY A 239 9.05 1.03 -12.38
CA GLY A 239 7.66 1.16 -12.83
C GLY A 239 7.33 0.15 -13.93
N THR A 240 6.11 0.25 -14.42
CA THR A 240 5.63 -0.53 -15.57
C THR A 240 5.34 0.40 -16.74
N LEU A 241 5.58 -0.06 -17.97
CA LEU A 241 5.13 0.61 -19.20
C LEU A 241 4.48 -0.44 -20.10
N LEU A 242 3.21 -0.26 -20.47
CA LEU A 242 2.47 -1.20 -21.30
C LEU A 242 1.77 -0.49 -22.46
N PRO A 243 1.84 -1.03 -23.69
CA PRO A 243 0.98 -0.58 -24.78
C PRO A 243 -0.45 -1.11 -24.57
N VAL A 244 -1.44 -0.22 -24.58
CA VAL A 244 -2.86 -0.56 -24.38
C VAL A 244 -3.70 0.16 -25.42
N MET A 245 -4.65 -0.56 -26.03
CA MET A 245 -5.66 0.03 -26.91
C MET A 245 -6.79 0.66 -26.10
N ILE A 246 -6.99 1.97 -26.24
CA ILE A 246 -8.06 2.72 -25.59
C ILE A 246 -8.82 3.48 -26.67
N HIS A 247 -10.12 3.21 -26.82
CA HIS A 247 -11.00 3.84 -27.82
C HIS A 247 -10.44 3.81 -29.26
N GLY A 248 -9.70 2.75 -29.62
CA GLY A 248 -9.14 2.58 -30.97
C GLY A 248 -7.75 3.20 -31.18
N ASN A 249 -7.16 3.84 -30.17
CA ASN A 249 -5.80 4.38 -30.23
C ASN A 249 -4.87 3.65 -29.25
N VAL A 250 -3.62 3.42 -29.69
CA VAL A 250 -2.58 2.85 -28.84
C VAL A 250 -2.08 3.93 -27.88
N HIS A 251 -2.14 3.61 -26.60
CA HIS A 251 -1.60 4.40 -25.51
C HIS A 251 -0.46 3.64 -24.84
N LEU A 252 0.55 4.36 -24.37
CA LEU A 252 1.54 3.82 -23.45
C LEU A 252 1.11 4.16 -22.03
N VAL A 253 0.76 3.15 -21.25
CA VAL A 253 0.36 3.33 -19.86
C VAL A 253 1.56 3.05 -18.97
N THR A 254 2.02 4.09 -18.26
CA THR A 254 3.00 3.96 -17.18
C THR A 254 2.30 3.99 -15.82
N MET A 255 2.76 3.15 -14.89
CA MET A 255 2.14 3.03 -13.57
C MET A 255 3.17 2.74 -12.49
N PHE A 256 2.91 3.30 -11.31
CA PHE A 256 3.68 3.12 -10.09
C PHE A 256 5.16 3.52 -10.23
N GLY A 257 6.04 2.93 -9.43
CA GLY A 257 7.48 3.14 -9.45
C GLY A 257 8.01 3.87 -8.22
N GLU A 258 9.31 3.75 -7.99
CA GLU A 258 10.03 4.40 -6.89
C GLU A 258 10.43 5.82 -7.30
N ARG A 259 10.18 6.80 -6.43
CA ARG A 259 10.58 8.22 -6.63
C ARG A 259 11.73 8.67 -5.74
N ASP A 260 12.01 7.91 -4.69
CA ASP A 260 13.00 8.23 -3.67
C ASP A 260 13.56 6.91 -3.13
N PRO A 261 14.68 6.41 -3.71
CA PRO A 261 15.30 5.17 -3.32
C PRO A 261 15.70 5.15 -1.85
N SER A 262 15.58 3.98 -1.21
CA SER A 262 16.00 3.83 0.18
C SER A 262 17.50 4.08 0.35
N ALA A 263 17.88 4.74 1.45
CA ALA A 263 19.28 4.84 1.87
C ALA A 263 19.92 3.48 2.15
N LEU A 264 19.12 2.43 2.41
CA LEU A 264 19.56 1.05 2.56
C LEU A 264 19.68 0.31 1.21
N GLY A 265 19.50 1.01 0.08
CA GLY A 265 19.36 0.40 -1.24
C GLY A 265 18.22 -0.63 -1.25
N HIS A 266 18.43 -1.77 -1.91
CA HIS A 266 17.39 -2.80 -2.03
C HIS A 266 17.02 -3.49 -0.70
N ALA A 267 17.72 -3.20 0.41
CA ALA A 267 17.38 -3.73 1.73
C ALA A 267 16.29 -2.94 2.45
N GLY A 268 15.92 -1.75 1.96
CA GLY A 268 14.83 -0.93 2.50
C GLY A 268 13.83 -0.57 1.41
N ALA A 269 12.59 -0.32 1.81
CA ALA A 269 11.60 0.26 0.91
C ALA A 269 11.91 1.76 0.72
N GLY A 270 12.06 2.22 -0.52
CA GLY A 270 12.02 3.65 -0.83
C GLY A 270 10.58 4.16 -0.88
N LYS A 271 10.38 5.36 -1.46
CA LYS A 271 9.03 5.94 -1.62
C LYS A 271 8.47 5.58 -2.98
N MET A 272 7.31 4.94 -3.00
CA MET A 272 6.61 4.52 -4.22
C MET A 272 5.52 5.52 -4.61
N LEU A 273 5.29 5.68 -5.90
CA LEU A 273 4.21 6.47 -6.48
C LEU A 273 2.98 5.57 -6.73
N PRO A 274 1.76 6.03 -6.42
CA PRO A 274 0.53 5.26 -6.62
C PRO A 274 -0.21 5.61 -7.93
N ASP A 275 0.33 6.51 -8.73
CA ASP A 275 -0.31 7.09 -9.91
C ASP A 275 -0.11 6.24 -11.18
N ALA A 276 -0.89 6.58 -12.20
CA ALA A 276 -0.76 6.03 -13.54
C ALA A 276 -1.02 7.13 -14.58
N TRP A 277 -0.32 7.04 -15.70
CA TRP A 277 -0.34 8.01 -16.78
C TRP A 277 -0.44 7.28 -18.12
N ALA A 278 -1.15 7.87 -19.06
CA ALA A 278 -1.26 7.36 -20.42
C ALA A 278 -0.71 8.39 -21.42
N TRP A 279 0.16 7.95 -22.31
CA TRP A 279 0.63 8.71 -23.45
C TRP A 279 -0.08 8.22 -24.69
N GLU A 280 -0.91 9.04 -25.33
CA GLU A 280 -1.44 8.67 -26.64
C GLU A 280 -0.37 8.91 -27.72
N ILE A 281 -0.03 7.85 -28.48
CA ILE A 281 1.09 7.90 -29.43
C ILE A 281 0.89 8.94 -30.54
N LYS A 282 -0.34 9.12 -31.06
CA LYS A 282 -0.60 10.04 -32.18
C LYS A 282 -0.69 11.50 -31.73
N GLU A 283 -1.39 11.76 -30.63
CA GLU A 283 -1.54 13.13 -30.11
C GLU A 283 -0.27 13.63 -29.40
N GLY A 284 0.58 12.73 -28.91
CA GLY A 284 1.87 13.08 -28.34
C GLY A 284 1.76 13.82 -27.01
N LYS A 285 0.87 13.36 -26.12
CA LYS A 285 0.63 14.01 -24.82
C LYS A 285 0.37 13.01 -23.70
N TRP A 286 0.91 13.31 -22.52
CA TRP A 286 0.62 12.60 -21.29
C TRP A 286 -0.73 13.04 -20.70
N GLN A 287 -1.45 12.06 -20.17
CA GLN A 287 -2.67 12.27 -19.40
C GLN A 287 -2.66 11.40 -18.14
N LYS A 288 -2.86 12.03 -16.99
CA LYS A 288 -3.01 11.30 -15.73
C LYS A 288 -4.31 10.52 -15.72
N LEU A 289 -4.24 9.23 -15.40
CA LEU A 289 -5.42 8.37 -15.31
C LEU A 289 -6.15 8.65 -14.00
N LYS A 290 -7.43 9.01 -14.09
CA LYS A 290 -8.28 9.12 -12.91
C LYS A 290 -8.62 7.73 -12.40
N THR A 291 -8.10 7.36 -11.24
CA THR A 291 -8.52 6.16 -10.53
C THR A 291 -9.70 6.47 -9.61
N PRO A 292 -10.51 5.52 -9.12
CA PRO A 292 -11.58 5.80 -8.14
C PRO A 292 -11.07 6.51 -6.88
N ALA A 293 -9.81 6.28 -6.49
CA ALA A 293 -9.14 7.08 -5.45
C ALA A 293 -8.95 8.56 -5.84
N GLN A 294 -9.03 8.88 -7.13
CA GLN A 294 -8.96 10.20 -7.74
C GLN A 294 -10.31 10.74 -8.29
N ALA A 295 -11.36 9.92 -8.37
CA ALA A 295 -12.73 10.40 -8.58
C ALA A 295 -13.37 10.87 -7.25
N SER A 296 -12.76 10.50 -6.12
CA SER A 296 -13.13 10.92 -4.78
C SER A 296 -12.19 11.98 -4.18
N ILE A 297 -11.41 12.76 -4.94
CA ILE A 297 -10.57 13.86 -4.38
C ILE A 297 -11.42 15.08 -3.94
N ALA A 298 -12.72 14.88 -3.70
CA ALA A 298 -13.53 15.72 -2.83
C ALA A 298 -13.67 15.14 -1.41
N SER A 299 -13.10 13.96 -1.11
CA SER A 299 -13.07 13.36 0.22
C SER A 299 -12.01 12.26 0.36
N ALA A 300 -11.13 12.44 1.35
CA ALA A 300 -10.28 11.44 2.00
C ALA A 300 -9.00 10.98 1.24
N SER A 301 -7.88 11.53 1.72
CA SER A 301 -6.52 11.03 1.54
C SER A 301 -6.34 9.66 2.20
N THR A 302 -5.75 8.70 1.50
CA THR A 302 -5.14 7.52 2.15
C THR A 302 -3.80 7.25 1.49
N HIS A 303 -2.72 7.51 2.23
CA HIS A 303 -1.37 7.09 1.90
C HIS A 303 -1.22 5.60 2.28
N LEU A 304 -0.88 4.76 1.30
CA LEU A 304 -0.59 3.36 1.53
C LEU A 304 0.90 3.22 1.90
N LEU A 305 1.21 3.26 3.20
CA LEU A 305 2.49 2.76 3.73
C LEU A 305 2.39 1.22 3.80
N MET A 306 3.33 0.51 3.17
CA MET A 306 3.52 -0.92 3.41
C MET A 306 3.94 -1.13 4.86
N LYS A 307 3.01 -1.57 5.71
CA LYS A 307 3.35 -2.17 7.01
C LYS A 307 3.77 -3.62 6.78
N LEU A 308 4.88 -4.04 7.41
CA LEU A 308 5.26 -5.45 7.55
C LEU A 308 4.04 -6.25 8.07
N PRO A 309 3.87 -7.52 7.66
CA PRO A 309 2.78 -8.34 8.19
C PRO A 309 3.02 -8.58 9.67
N GLN A 310 2.38 -7.80 10.53
CA GLN A 310 2.04 -8.26 11.86
C GLN A 310 1.06 -9.44 11.73
N PRO A 311 1.09 -10.42 12.66
CA PRO A 311 0.16 -11.55 12.67
C PRO A 311 -1.27 -11.05 12.45
N ALA A 312 -2.10 -11.80 11.72
CA ALA A 312 -3.47 -11.41 11.42
C ALA A 312 -4.21 -11.11 12.74
N VAL A 313 -4.45 -9.83 13.01
CA VAL A 313 -5.02 -9.43 14.29
C VAL A 313 -6.54 -9.49 14.22
N ILE A 314 -7.13 -10.27 15.12
CA ILE A 314 -8.55 -10.65 15.11
C ILE A 314 -9.32 -9.75 16.08
N MET A 315 -10.08 -8.77 15.57
CA MET A 315 -11.16 -8.17 16.36
C MET A 315 -12.18 -9.25 16.67
N LYS A 316 -12.54 -9.42 17.94
CA LYS A 316 -13.42 -10.51 18.38
C LYS A 316 -14.86 -10.01 18.49
N PRO A 317 -15.85 -10.84 18.13
CA PRO A 317 -17.26 -10.50 18.31
C PRO A 317 -17.63 -10.28 19.79
N ALA A 318 -18.38 -9.22 20.09
CA ALA A 318 -18.76 -8.83 21.46
C ALA A 318 -19.63 -9.89 22.17
N HIS A 319 -20.33 -10.75 21.43
CA HIS A 319 -21.08 -11.87 22.02
C HIS A 319 -20.20 -12.99 22.58
N SER A 320 -18.91 -13.01 22.21
CA SER A 320 -17.95 -14.06 22.58
C SER A 320 -16.77 -13.55 23.42
N THR A 321 -16.58 -12.23 23.50
CA THR A 321 -15.47 -11.61 24.21
C THR A 321 -15.98 -10.40 25.00
N PRO A 322 -15.74 -10.33 26.33
CA PRO A 322 -16.10 -9.16 27.14
C PRO A 322 -15.46 -7.90 26.57
N THR A 323 -16.30 -7.02 26.01
CA THR A 323 -15.87 -5.85 25.23
C THR A 323 -16.28 -4.57 25.96
N ALA A 324 -15.35 -3.63 26.08
CA ALA A 324 -15.62 -2.28 26.57
C ALA A 324 -15.50 -1.24 25.45
N LEU A 325 -16.38 -0.24 25.44
CA LEU A 325 -16.31 0.96 24.59
C LEU A 325 -16.05 2.17 25.48
N VAL A 326 -14.94 2.87 25.27
CA VAL A 326 -14.56 4.09 26.01
C VAL A 326 -14.60 5.29 25.07
N ILE A 327 -15.46 6.26 25.41
CA ILE A 327 -15.66 7.53 24.68
C ILE A 327 -14.99 8.65 25.46
N ILE A 328 -14.00 9.31 24.85
CA ILE A 328 -13.12 10.28 25.54
C ILE A 328 -13.43 11.72 25.12
N ASP A 329 -13.73 12.57 26.11
CA ASP A 329 -13.80 14.04 26.06
C ASP A 329 -14.61 14.64 24.90
N VAL A 330 -15.71 14.00 24.50
CA VAL A 330 -16.57 14.51 23.41
C VAL A 330 -17.56 15.53 23.98
N GLN A 331 -17.02 16.70 24.36
CA GLN A 331 -17.72 17.78 25.07
C GLN A 331 -17.88 19.05 24.22
N GLN A 332 -18.87 19.88 24.55
CA GLN A 332 -19.21 21.10 23.80
C GLN A 332 -18.06 22.11 23.68
N ALA A 333 -17.10 22.10 24.61
CA ALA A 333 -15.90 22.94 24.60
C ALA A 333 -15.14 22.84 23.27
N PHE A 334 -15.13 21.67 22.61
CA PHE A 334 -14.45 21.47 21.32
C PHE A 334 -15.16 22.13 20.12
N LYS A 335 -16.32 22.77 20.32
CA LYS A 335 -16.95 23.65 19.33
C LYS A 335 -16.44 25.09 19.38
N HIS A 336 -15.55 25.42 20.34
CA HIS A 336 -15.01 26.76 20.42
C HIS A 336 -14.26 27.11 19.11
N PRO A 337 -14.58 28.25 18.45
CA PRO A 337 -14.15 28.53 17.07
C PRO A 337 -12.64 28.73 16.90
N THR A 338 -11.92 29.21 17.93
CA THR A 338 -10.49 29.55 17.83
C THR A 338 -9.58 28.91 18.88
N TYR A 339 -10.11 28.49 20.04
CA TYR A 339 -9.30 28.04 21.19
C TYR A 339 -8.44 26.81 20.87
N TRP A 340 -8.97 25.88 20.06
CA TRP A 340 -8.28 24.62 19.73
C TRP A 340 -7.57 24.64 18.37
N GLY A 341 -7.99 25.53 17.47
CA GLY A 341 -7.60 25.61 16.07
C GLY A 341 -8.79 25.95 15.16
N ALA A 342 -8.52 26.40 13.94
CA ALA A 342 -9.55 26.92 13.03
C ALA A 342 -10.50 25.84 12.45
N TYR A 343 -10.10 24.57 12.48
CA TYR A 343 -10.88 23.43 11.98
C TYR A 343 -10.43 22.14 12.66
N ARG A 344 -11.14 21.03 12.43
CA ARG A 344 -10.75 19.68 12.88
C ARG A 344 -10.39 18.78 11.71
N SER A 345 -9.59 17.76 12.00
CA SER A 345 -9.42 16.61 11.12
C SER A 345 -10.70 15.77 11.09
N ASN A 346 -10.77 14.87 10.11
CA ASN A 346 -11.78 13.83 10.01
C ASN A 346 -13.23 14.39 10.03
N PRO A 347 -13.73 14.90 8.89
CA PRO A 347 -15.07 15.47 8.79
C PRO A 347 -16.20 14.45 8.99
N SER A 348 -15.89 13.15 9.06
CA SER A 348 -16.87 12.08 9.33
C SER A 348 -16.92 11.66 10.80
N PHE A 349 -16.12 12.28 11.68
CA PHE A 349 -15.99 11.94 13.09
C PHE A 349 -17.34 11.77 13.80
N GLU A 350 -18.23 12.77 13.70
CA GLU A 350 -19.53 12.78 14.37
C GLU A 350 -20.41 11.60 13.96
N ASN A 351 -20.48 11.33 12.65
CA ASN A 351 -21.29 10.24 12.11
C ASN A 351 -20.74 8.87 12.57
N ASN A 352 -19.42 8.73 12.56
CA ASN A 352 -18.76 7.49 12.90
C ASN A 352 -18.86 7.15 14.39
N ILE A 353 -18.58 8.11 15.28
CA ILE A 353 -18.71 7.86 16.72
C ILE A 353 -20.17 7.61 17.13
N ALA A 354 -21.13 8.30 16.51
CA ALA A 354 -22.55 8.05 16.73
C ALA A 354 -22.96 6.64 16.26
N ALA A 355 -22.48 6.20 15.10
CA ALA A 355 -22.72 4.86 14.59
C ALA A 355 -22.12 3.78 15.50
N LEU A 356 -20.90 4.00 16.00
CA LEU A 356 -20.22 3.07 16.91
C LEU A 356 -20.97 2.93 18.24
N LEU A 357 -21.38 4.05 18.85
CA LEU A 357 -22.16 4.04 20.08
C LEU A 357 -23.55 3.41 19.87
N SER A 358 -24.20 3.70 18.75
CA SER A 358 -25.51 3.10 18.41
C SER A 358 -25.41 1.59 18.24
N ALA A 359 -24.35 1.08 17.60
CA ALA A 359 -24.12 -0.35 17.45
C ALA A 359 -23.89 -1.04 18.81
N ALA A 360 -23.10 -0.44 19.70
CA ALA A 360 -22.88 -0.97 21.05
C ALA A 360 -24.17 -0.99 21.89
N ARG A 361 -24.99 0.05 21.81
CA ARG A 361 -26.30 0.11 22.50
C ARG A 361 -27.28 -0.91 21.94
N ALA A 362 -27.38 -1.05 20.63
CA ALA A 362 -28.23 -2.05 19.98
C ALA A 362 -27.81 -3.48 20.36
N HIS A 363 -26.50 -3.75 20.47
CA HIS A 363 -26.00 -5.02 21.00
C HIS A 363 -26.47 -5.24 22.45
N ASN A 364 -26.37 -4.24 23.33
CA ASN A 364 -26.83 -4.36 24.71
C ASN A 364 -28.34 -4.60 24.83
N GLU A 365 -29.14 -3.93 24.01
CA GLU A 365 -30.60 -4.16 23.92
C GLU A 365 -30.93 -5.58 23.47
N ALA A 366 -30.16 -6.15 22.53
CA ALA A 366 -30.32 -7.52 22.11
C ALA A 366 -29.91 -8.51 23.22
N GLN A 367 -28.81 -8.25 23.92
CA GLN A 367 -28.32 -9.08 25.02
C GLN A 367 -29.29 -9.12 26.20
N ALA A 368 -30.03 -8.04 26.47
CA ALA A 368 -31.02 -7.99 27.56
C ALA A 368 -32.12 -9.06 27.47
N LYS A 369 -32.27 -9.74 26.32
CA LYS A 369 -33.25 -10.81 26.08
C LYS A 369 -32.64 -12.21 26.18
N ILE A 370 -31.35 -12.34 26.50
CA ILE A 370 -30.60 -13.59 26.53
C ILE A 370 -30.39 -14.02 27.99
N ASP A 371 -30.55 -15.32 28.27
CA ASP A 371 -30.42 -15.90 29.63
C ASP A 371 -29.02 -15.69 30.24
N LYS A 372 -27.97 -15.67 29.41
CA LYS A 372 -26.59 -15.34 29.79
C LYS A 372 -26.08 -14.18 28.94
N PRO A 373 -26.42 -12.93 29.29
CA PRO A 373 -26.08 -11.78 28.48
C PRO A 373 -24.58 -11.50 28.54
N GLN A 374 -24.01 -11.08 27.41
CA GLN A 374 -22.66 -10.54 27.27
C GLN A 374 -22.75 -9.10 26.76
N PRO A 375 -23.18 -8.15 27.62
CA PRO A 375 -23.30 -6.75 27.22
C PRO A 375 -21.91 -6.11 27.05
N VAL A 376 -21.83 -5.10 26.21
CA VAL A 376 -20.71 -4.19 26.09
C VAL A 376 -20.74 -3.20 27.25
N LEU A 377 -19.59 -3.04 27.92
CA LEU A 377 -19.41 -1.99 28.93
C LEU A 377 -19.12 -0.65 28.24
N ILE A 378 -20.09 0.27 28.23
CA ILE A 378 -19.96 1.59 27.63
C ILE A 378 -19.59 2.61 28.73
N ILE A 379 -18.45 3.27 28.61
CA ILE A 379 -17.95 4.26 29.58
C ILE A 379 -17.67 5.57 28.84
N HIS A 380 -18.13 6.68 29.42
CA HIS A 380 -17.79 8.03 28.97
C HIS A 380 -16.76 8.64 29.91
N ILE A 381 -15.80 9.35 29.34
CA ILE A 381 -14.78 10.10 30.08
C ILE A 381 -14.90 11.57 29.69
N HIS A 382 -15.01 12.45 30.68
CA HIS A 382 -15.04 13.89 30.49
C HIS A 382 -13.82 14.54 31.13
N HIS A 383 -13.23 15.53 30.46
CA HIS A 383 -12.15 16.34 31.01
C HIS A 383 -12.71 17.61 31.65
N HIS A 384 -12.47 17.76 32.95
CA HIS A 384 -12.79 18.96 33.73
C HIS A 384 -11.48 19.61 34.15
N SER A 385 -11.09 20.66 33.42
CA SER A 385 -9.86 21.38 33.72
C SER A 385 -9.97 22.10 35.06
N THR A 386 -8.89 22.10 35.85
CA THR A 386 -8.78 22.89 37.08
C THR A 386 -8.36 24.33 36.83
N SER A 387 -7.96 24.66 35.60
CA SER A 387 -7.58 26.03 35.22
C SER A 387 -8.82 26.83 34.87
N THR A 388 -9.08 27.92 35.60
CA THR A 388 -10.26 28.77 35.43
C THR A 388 -10.32 29.46 34.06
N GLY A 389 -9.19 29.61 33.37
CA GLY A 389 -9.11 30.14 32.00
C GLY A 389 -9.31 29.10 30.89
N SER A 390 -9.54 27.84 31.24
CA SER A 390 -9.71 26.76 30.27
C SER A 390 -11.13 26.74 29.68
N ALA A 391 -11.24 26.50 28.38
CA ALA A 391 -12.52 26.22 27.74
C ALA A 391 -13.17 24.90 28.23
N LEU A 392 -12.41 24.03 28.90
CA LEU A 392 -12.88 22.80 29.56
C LEU A 392 -13.05 22.95 31.08
N HIS A 393 -13.01 24.17 31.63
CA HIS A 393 -13.32 24.38 33.05
C HIS A 393 -14.83 24.14 33.30
N PRO A 394 -15.24 23.54 34.44
CA PRO A 394 -16.66 23.28 34.72
C PRO A 394 -17.59 24.49 34.71
N SER A 395 -17.04 25.69 34.92
CA SER A 395 -17.81 26.95 34.84
C SER A 395 -17.78 27.61 33.46
N ALA A 396 -17.02 27.08 32.50
CA ALA A 396 -16.94 27.63 31.15
C ALA A 396 -18.23 27.37 30.38
N LYS A 397 -18.62 28.31 29.52
CA LYS A 397 -19.78 28.20 28.64
C LYS A 397 -19.34 28.24 27.18
N VAL A 398 -20.13 27.63 26.29
CA VAL A 398 -19.91 27.76 24.85
C VAL A 398 -20.13 29.22 24.44
N PRO A 399 -19.20 29.86 23.71
CA PRO A 399 -19.32 31.26 23.33
C PRO A 399 -20.68 31.58 22.69
N GLY A 400 -21.37 32.58 23.24
CA GLY A 400 -22.68 33.02 22.75
C GLY A 400 -23.87 32.19 23.22
N THR A 401 -23.71 31.28 24.19
CA THR A 401 -24.81 30.46 24.74
C THR A 401 -24.70 30.32 26.26
N ASP A 402 -25.77 29.83 26.91
CA ASP A 402 -25.76 29.45 28.33
C ASP A 402 -25.35 27.99 28.60
N ILE A 403 -25.04 27.22 27.55
CA ILE A 403 -24.67 25.81 27.63
C ILE A 403 -23.29 25.68 28.27
N LEU A 404 -23.14 24.82 29.29
CA LEU A 404 -21.84 24.56 29.90
C LEU A 404 -20.94 23.84 28.89
N ALA A 405 -19.71 24.33 28.74
CA ALA A 405 -18.75 23.79 27.78
C ALA A 405 -18.33 22.34 28.10
N ILE A 406 -18.46 21.92 29.36
CA ILE A 406 -18.20 20.54 29.80
C ILE A 406 -19.33 19.55 29.48
N GLU A 407 -20.50 20.01 29.03
CA GLU A 407 -21.59 19.11 28.63
C GLU A 407 -21.17 18.23 27.44
N PRO A 408 -21.66 16.98 27.34
CA PRO A 408 -21.39 16.13 26.18
C PRO A 408 -21.99 16.71 24.89
N MET A 409 -21.43 16.34 23.74
CA MET A 409 -22.09 16.59 22.46
C MET A 409 -23.29 15.64 22.29
N GLN A 410 -24.36 16.15 21.68
CA GLN A 410 -25.65 15.46 21.61
C GLN A 410 -25.58 14.02 21.06
N TYR A 411 -24.72 13.77 20.07
CA TYR A 411 -24.60 12.48 19.40
C TYR A 411 -23.85 11.41 20.23
N VAL A 412 -23.36 11.76 21.43
CA VAL A 412 -22.75 10.84 22.40
C VAL A 412 -23.34 11.01 23.82
N ASN A 413 -24.51 11.62 23.97
CA ASN A 413 -25.11 11.81 25.30
C ASN A 413 -25.17 10.48 26.08
N PRO A 414 -24.59 10.41 27.29
CA PRO A 414 -24.60 9.19 28.10
C PRO A 414 -26.02 8.79 28.51
N LEU A 415 -26.30 7.49 28.53
CA LEU A 415 -27.50 6.95 29.20
C LEU A 415 -27.25 6.85 30.71
N SER A 416 -28.32 6.78 31.51
CA SER A 416 -28.21 6.60 32.97
C SER A 416 -27.49 5.31 33.38
N SER A 417 -27.49 4.30 32.51
CA SER A 417 -26.78 3.03 32.70
C SER A 417 -25.30 3.08 32.30
N GLU A 418 -24.83 4.17 31.68
CA GLU A 418 -23.47 4.30 31.16
C GLU A 418 -22.64 5.18 32.11
N PRO A 419 -21.59 4.66 32.77
CA PRO A 419 -20.78 5.44 33.69
C PRO A 419 -20.12 6.64 32.99
N VAL A 420 -20.12 7.79 33.67
CA VAL A 420 -19.38 9.00 33.27
C VAL A 420 -18.27 9.23 34.28
N LEU A 421 -17.01 9.11 33.83
CA LEU A 421 -15.82 9.35 34.63
C LEU A 421 -15.28 10.74 34.35
N VAL A 422 -14.86 11.46 35.39
CA VAL A 422 -14.31 12.80 35.25
C VAL A 422 -12.82 12.77 35.55
N LYS A 423 -12.01 13.27 34.62
CA LYS A 423 -10.56 13.46 34.79
C LYS A 423 -10.19 14.94 34.70
N ASN A 424 -9.05 15.30 35.28
CA ASN A 424 -8.49 16.66 35.21
C ASN A 424 -7.16 16.74 34.44
N VAL A 425 -6.69 15.61 33.91
CA VAL A 425 -5.48 15.49 33.08
C VAL A 425 -5.79 14.75 31.77
N ASN A 426 -4.77 14.47 30.94
CA ASN A 426 -4.96 13.87 29.62
C ASN A 426 -5.46 12.42 29.68
N SER A 427 -4.85 11.57 30.51
CA SER A 427 -5.18 10.14 30.56
C SER A 427 -6.48 9.85 31.28
N GLY A 428 -7.31 9.01 30.67
CA GLY A 428 -8.50 8.39 31.27
C GLY A 428 -8.24 7.61 32.55
N PHE A 429 -7.00 7.16 32.79
CA PHE A 429 -6.63 6.33 33.94
C PHE A 429 -6.18 7.11 35.17
N ILE A 430 -5.86 8.40 35.02
CA ILE A 430 -5.32 9.20 36.13
C ILE A 430 -6.47 9.95 36.81
N GLY A 431 -6.64 9.71 38.11
CA GLY A 431 -7.68 10.35 38.91
C GLY A 431 -9.09 9.78 38.68
N THR A 432 -9.21 8.61 38.03
CA THR A 432 -10.46 7.90 37.82
C THR A 432 -10.34 6.44 38.28
N ASP A 433 -11.44 5.69 38.29
CA ASP A 433 -11.48 4.26 38.56
C ASP A 433 -11.56 3.41 37.27
N LEU A 434 -11.15 3.96 36.12
CA LEU A 434 -11.26 3.30 34.81
C LEU A 434 -10.58 1.93 34.77
N GLU A 435 -9.35 1.82 35.29
CA GLU A 435 -8.61 0.53 35.34
C GLU A 435 -9.38 -0.50 36.17
N ALA A 436 -9.84 -0.11 37.36
CA ALA A 436 -10.58 -1.00 38.24
C ALA A 436 -11.87 -1.50 37.60
N ARG A 437 -12.59 -0.64 36.85
CA ARG A 437 -13.81 -1.03 36.12
C ARG A 437 -13.51 -2.02 34.99
N LEU A 438 -12.49 -1.76 34.17
CA LEU A 438 -12.10 -2.65 33.07
C LEU A 438 -11.68 -4.03 33.60
N ARG A 439 -10.90 -4.07 34.69
CA ARG A 439 -10.48 -5.33 35.33
C ARG A 439 -11.64 -6.07 35.99
N ALA A 440 -12.51 -5.36 36.74
CA ALA A 440 -13.67 -5.97 37.37
C ALA A 440 -14.68 -6.53 36.36
N PHE A 441 -14.78 -5.89 35.19
CA PHE A 441 -15.58 -6.39 34.07
C PHE A 441 -14.93 -7.57 33.35
N GLY A 442 -13.64 -7.82 33.56
CA GLY A 442 -12.89 -8.86 32.85
C GLY A 442 -12.72 -8.53 31.37
N ALA A 443 -12.52 -7.26 31.02
CA ALA A 443 -12.41 -6.80 29.64
C ALA A 443 -11.30 -7.59 28.90
N GLY A 444 -11.69 -8.29 27.83
CA GLY A 444 -10.77 -8.95 26.89
C GLY A 444 -10.58 -8.17 25.59
N GLN A 445 -11.36 -7.10 25.41
CA GLN A 445 -11.29 -6.19 24.26
C GLN A 445 -11.72 -4.79 24.69
N LEU A 446 -11.00 -3.77 24.22
CA LEU A 446 -11.24 -2.36 24.53
C LEU A 446 -11.27 -1.55 23.23
N ILE A 447 -12.40 -0.92 22.94
CA ILE A 447 -12.57 0.02 21.82
C ILE A 447 -12.49 1.44 22.36
N VAL A 448 -11.64 2.26 21.77
CA VAL A 448 -11.39 3.65 22.19
C VAL A 448 -11.73 4.62 21.04
N THR A 449 -12.45 5.69 21.37
CA THR A 449 -12.90 6.74 20.44
C THR A 449 -12.99 8.08 21.19
N GLY A 450 -13.05 9.21 20.47
CA GLY A 450 -13.26 10.53 21.07
C GLY A 450 -12.25 11.60 20.66
N LEU A 451 -12.07 12.60 21.53
CA LEU A 451 -11.26 13.80 21.28
C LEU A 451 -10.21 14.03 22.38
N THR A 452 -9.07 14.66 22.10
CA THR A 452 -8.47 14.79 20.76
C THR A 452 -7.51 13.64 20.52
N THR A 453 -7.32 13.26 19.25
CA THR A 453 -6.48 12.12 18.85
C THR A 453 -5.08 12.19 19.46
N ASP A 454 -4.35 13.31 19.27
CA ASP A 454 -2.96 13.53 19.71
C ASP A 454 -2.79 13.71 21.22
N HIS A 455 -3.85 14.07 21.94
CA HIS A 455 -3.84 14.24 23.41
C HIS A 455 -4.53 13.07 24.12
N CYS A 456 -5.74 13.31 24.63
CA CYS A 456 -6.40 12.45 25.60
C CYS A 456 -6.63 11.02 25.08
N VAL A 457 -6.94 10.85 23.80
CA VAL A 457 -7.07 9.53 23.18
C VAL A 457 -5.72 8.81 23.19
N ASN A 458 -4.69 9.40 22.58
CA ASN A 458 -3.35 8.83 22.52
C ASN A 458 -2.76 8.51 23.91
N THR A 459 -2.86 9.42 24.87
CA THR A 459 -2.38 9.19 26.24
C THR A 459 -3.11 8.03 26.91
N THR A 460 -4.45 7.96 26.77
CA THR A 460 -5.24 6.89 27.39
C THR A 460 -4.93 5.54 26.77
N VAL A 461 -4.81 5.46 25.45
CA VAL A 461 -4.50 4.22 24.73
C VAL A 461 -3.13 3.67 25.14
N ARG A 462 -2.09 4.51 25.15
CA ARG A 462 -0.73 4.11 25.58
C ARG A 462 -0.74 3.60 27.02
N MET A 463 -1.48 4.27 27.91
CA MET A 463 -1.60 3.81 29.30
C MET A 463 -2.38 2.52 29.43
N ALA A 464 -3.46 2.30 28.67
CA ALA A 464 -4.18 1.04 28.67
C ALA A 464 -3.26 -0.14 28.32
N ALA A 465 -2.42 0.05 27.31
CA ALA A 465 -1.44 -0.94 26.88
C ALA A 465 -0.35 -1.18 27.93
N ASN A 466 0.27 -0.11 28.43
CA ASN A 466 1.36 -0.21 29.40
C ASN A 466 0.90 -0.76 30.76
N LEU A 467 -0.34 -0.48 31.17
CA LEU A 467 -0.95 -1.05 32.38
C LEU A 467 -1.46 -2.49 32.15
N GLN A 468 -1.47 -2.98 30.91
CA GLN A 468 -2.00 -4.30 30.56
C GLN A 468 -3.41 -4.50 31.12
N VAL A 469 -4.31 -3.54 30.84
CA VAL A 469 -5.66 -3.54 31.42
C VAL A 469 -6.53 -4.71 30.94
N LEU A 470 -6.12 -5.37 29.85
CA LEU A 470 -6.75 -6.59 29.30
C LEU A 470 -6.00 -7.88 29.70
N GLY A 471 -5.08 -7.81 30.68
CA GLY A 471 -4.19 -8.92 31.08
C GLY A 471 -2.91 -9.02 30.24
N ASP A 472 -2.17 -10.13 30.38
CA ASP A 472 -0.84 -10.36 29.77
C ASP A 472 -0.81 -10.27 28.22
N GLN A 473 -1.98 -10.27 27.59
CA GLN A 473 -2.16 -10.15 26.14
C GLN A 473 -2.38 -8.69 25.68
N GLY A 474 -2.60 -7.78 26.62
CA GLY A 474 -3.05 -6.41 26.36
C GLY A 474 -1.96 -5.34 26.30
N GLY A 475 -0.68 -5.71 26.37
CA GLY A 475 0.43 -4.73 26.38
C GLY A 475 1.66 -5.15 25.58
N PRO A 476 2.60 -4.23 25.37
CA PRO A 476 3.77 -4.42 24.50
C PRO A 476 4.76 -5.50 24.97
N ASP A 477 4.72 -5.91 26.24
CA ASP A 477 5.83 -6.63 26.89
C ASP A 477 5.54 -8.11 27.22
N GLY A 478 4.41 -8.68 26.76
CA GLY A 478 3.89 -9.93 27.30
C GLY A 478 4.36 -11.24 26.65
N THR A 479 4.49 -11.33 25.32
CA THR A 479 4.85 -12.59 24.62
C THR A 479 5.48 -12.42 23.21
N GLY A 480 5.79 -11.20 22.77
CA GLY A 480 6.58 -10.97 21.56
C GLY A 480 5.81 -10.65 20.26
N GLU A 481 4.51 -10.38 20.28
CA GLU A 481 3.75 -9.98 19.07
C GLU A 481 2.67 -8.90 19.32
N GLY A 482 3.04 -7.65 19.59
CA GLY A 482 2.12 -6.50 19.55
C GLY A 482 0.97 -6.47 20.59
N VAL A 483 0.18 -5.41 20.59
CA VAL A 483 -0.97 -5.27 21.51
C VAL A 483 -2.22 -5.95 20.95
N HIS A 484 -2.75 -6.93 21.70
CA HIS A 484 -3.99 -7.60 21.36
C HIS A 484 -5.18 -7.00 22.13
N GLY A 485 -6.29 -6.79 21.43
CA GLY A 485 -7.59 -6.44 22.03
C GLY A 485 -7.83 -4.94 22.27
N ILE A 486 -6.81 -4.08 22.26
CA ILE A 486 -7.02 -2.61 22.27
C ILE A 486 -7.19 -2.11 20.84
N ILE A 487 -8.34 -1.49 20.55
CA ILE A 487 -8.75 -1.02 19.23
C ILE A 487 -9.03 0.47 19.32
N VAL A 488 -8.43 1.25 18.43
CA VAL A 488 -8.78 2.66 18.21
C VAL A 488 -9.61 2.75 16.94
N ALA A 489 -10.84 3.24 17.06
CA ALA A 489 -11.68 3.57 15.91
C ALA A 489 -11.19 4.91 15.32
N GLY A 490 -10.20 4.87 14.43
CA GLY A 490 -9.42 6.04 14.02
C GLY A 490 -10.21 7.09 13.23
N ASP A 491 -11.25 6.67 12.52
CA ASP A 491 -12.22 7.56 11.86
C ASP A 491 -13.38 7.97 12.79
N ALA A 492 -13.38 7.51 14.03
CA ALA A 492 -14.17 8.03 15.15
C ALA A 492 -13.27 8.72 16.18
N THR A 493 -12.10 9.21 15.78
CA THR A 493 -11.32 10.18 16.57
C THR A 493 -11.02 11.40 15.69
N ALA A 494 -10.72 12.54 16.30
CA ALA A 494 -10.31 13.74 15.57
C ALA A 494 -9.41 14.65 16.41
N THR A 495 -8.68 15.53 15.76
CA THR A 495 -7.90 16.58 16.40
C THR A 495 -7.96 17.90 15.61
N HIS A 496 -7.23 18.91 16.08
CA HIS A 496 -7.10 20.22 15.47
C HIS A 496 -5.64 20.44 15.01
N PRO A 497 -5.36 21.45 14.18
CA PRO A 497 -4.00 21.80 13.79
C PRO A 497 -3.09 22.07 15.01
N ARG A 498 -1.79 21.83 14.83
CA ARG A 498 -0.76 22.08 15.85
C ARG A 498 0.41 22.81 15.22
N ALA A 499 0.73 23.99 15.73
CA ALA A 499 1.81 24.83 15.19
C ALA A 499 1.70 24.94 13.65
N SER A 500 2.73 24.51 12.92
CA SER A 500 2.78 24.52 11.46
C SER A 500 2.14 23.30 10.78
N PHE A 501 1.62 22.34 11.54
CA PHE A 501 1.03 21.11 10.99
C PHE A 501 -0.49 21.21 10.96
N ASP A 502 -1.08 20.85 9.82
CA ASP A 502 -2.53 20.78 9.65
C ASP A 502 -3.14 19.65 10.49
N ALA A 503 -4.46 19.71 10.70
CA ALA A 503 -5.16 18.76 11.56
C ALA A 503 -5.07 17.31 11.05
N GLU A 504 -5.13 17.09 9.74
CA GLU A 504 -5.08 15.76 9.14
C GLU A 504 -3.71 15.13 9.33
N THR A 505 -2.64 15.90 9.16
CA THR A 505 -1.27 15.45 9.42
C THR A 505 -1.07 15.05 10.88
N VAL A 506 -1.49 15.88 11.84
CA VAL A 506 -1.37 15.58 13.28
C VAL A 506 -2.17 14.32 13.64
N HIS A 507 -3.39 14.19 13.11
CA HIS A 507 -4.25 13.03 13.28
C HIS A 507 -3.60 11.74 12.75
N ALA A 508 -3.14 11.77 11.50
CA ALA A 508 -2.57 10.62 10.81
C ALA A 508 -1.28 10.13 11.48
N VAL A 509 -0.36 11.04 11.84
CA VAL A 509 0.89 10.67 12.53
C VAL A 509 0.60 10.07 13.90
N THR A 510 -0.36 10.63 14.64
CA THR A 510 -0.73 10.09 15.95
C THR A 510 -1.29 8.67 15.82
N LEU A 511 -2.26 8.45 14.94
CA LEU A 511 -2.82 7.11 14.71
C LEU A 511 -1.75 6.12 14.25
N ALA A 512 -0.85 6.55 13.35
CA ALA A 512 0.26 5.72 12.90
C ALA A 512 1.20 5.30 14.05
N SER A 513 1.44 6.20 15.02
CA SER A 513 2.27 5.93 16.20
C SER A 513 1.61 5.03 17.25
N LEU A 514 0.30 4.82 17.17
CA LEU A 514 -0.45 3.92 18.04
C LEU A 514 -0.56 2.52 17.43
N ASP A 515 -0.77 2.44 16.11
CA ASP A 515 -1.12 1.22 15.41
C ASP A 515 0.05 0.23 15.29
N GLY A 516 -0.13 -0.94 15.92
CA GLY A 516 0.83 -2.04 15.93
C GLY A 516 1.77 -2.05 17.14
N GLU A 517 1.75 -0.99 17.96
CA GLU A 517 2.57 -0.87 19.17
C GLU A 517 1.72 -0.75 20.45
N PHE A 518 0.70 0.12 20.45
CA PHE A 518 -0.15 0.37 21.63
C PHE A 518 -1.61 -0.05 21.43
N ALA A 519 -2.05 -0.15 20.18
CA ALA A 519 -3.39 -0.56 19.81
C ALA A 519 -3.42 -0.99 18.35
N GLN A 520 -4.61 -1.42 17.90
CA GLN A 520 -4.94 -1.59 16.50
C GLN A 520 -5.81 -0.42 16.06
N VAL A 521 -5.38 0.32 15.04
CA VAL A 521 -6.20 1.37 14.45
C VAL A 521 -7.05 0.76 13.32
N ARG A 522 -8.36 0.89 13.44
CA ARG A 522 -9.35 0.39 12.47
C ARG A 522 -10.37 1.48 12.15
N ASN A 523 -11.05 1.34 11.01
CA ASN A 523 -12.18 2.22 10.70
C ASN A 523 -13.46 1.71 11.38
N THR A 524 -14.42 2.60 11.59
CA THR A 524 -15.65 2.36 12.35
C THR A 524 -16.48 1.27 11.70
N LYS A 525 -16.53 1.23 10.36
CA LYS A 525 -17.26 0.20 9.62
C LYS A 525 -16.71 -1.21 9.88
N GLU A 526 -15.39 -1.36 9.89
CA GLU A 526 -14.72 -2.62 10.22
C GLU A 526 -14.97 -3.03 11.67
N VAL A 527 -14.89 -2.08 12.61
CA VAL A 527 -15.18 -2.34 14.03
C VAL A 527 -16.62 -2.81 14.20
N ILE A 528 -17.59 -2.11 13.62
CA ILE A 528 -19.00 -2.49 13.71
C ILE A 528 -19.22 -3.87 13.09
N ALA A 529 -18.71 -4.12 11.89
CA ALA A 529 -18.89 -5.40 11.21
C ALA A 529 -18.27 -6.58 11.99
N SER A 530 -17.08 -6.39 12.55
CA SER A 530 -16.32 -7.48 13.20
C SER A 530 -16.76 -7.73 14.64
N VAL A 531 -17.11 -6.66 15.36
CA VAL A 531 -17.42 -6.72 16.80
C VAL A 531 -18.92 -6.86 17.05
N PHE A 532 -19.75 -6.14 16.29
CA PHE A 532 -21.21 -6.06 16.49
C PHE A 532 -22.04 -6.69 15.36
N GLY A 533 -21.40 -7.18 14.29
CA GLY A 533 -22.06 -7.84 13.18
C GLY A 533 -22.79 -9.12 13.61
N SER A 534 -23.96 -9.35 13.02
CA SER A 534 -24.67 -10.63 13.10
C SER A 534 -23.90 -11.66 12.27
N GLN A 535 -23.66 -12.86 12.82
CA GLN A 535 -23.20 -14.00 12.01
C GLN A 535 -24.29 -14.47 11.06
#